data_AF-A0A1I8BJF6-F1
#
_entry.id   AF-A0A1I8BJF6-F1
#
_cell.length_a   1.000
_cell.length_b   1.000
_cell.length_c   1.000
_cell.angle_alpha   90.00
_cell.angle_beta   90.00
_cell.angle_gamma   90.00
#
_symmetry.space_group_name_H-M   'P 1'
#
loop_
_entity.id
_entity.type
_entity.pdbx_description
1 polymer ?
#
loop_
_entity_poly.entity_id
_entity_poly.type
_entity_poly.pdbx_seq_one_letter_code
_entity_poly.pdbx_strand_id
1 'polypeptide(L)'
;MASGPIVAMVWEGLDAVKQGRAMLGATDPLSSMPGTIRGNFCIQTGRNICHGSDSVESAKREIAHWFNPQEIVDWDSAQVKWIYE
;
A
#
# COMPACT_ATOMS: atom_id res chain seq x y z
N MET A 1 5.21 8.00 14.27
CA MET A 1 4.41 8.36 13.08
C MET A 1 3.96 9.82 13.10
N ALA A 2 3.81 10.50 14.25
CA ALA A 2 3.33 11.91 14.30
C ALA A 2 4.41 13.00 14.17
N SER A 3 5.66 12.65 13.83
CA SER A 3 6.79 13.60 13.80
C SER A 3 6.95 14.35 12.47
N GLY A 4 6.05 14.13 11.52
CA GLY A 4 6.10 14.73 10.18
C GLY A 4 4.85 14.39 9.37
N PRO A 5 4.69 15.03 8.19
CA PRO A 5 3.57 14.75 7.31
C PRO A 5 3.67 13.34 6.74
N ILE A 6 2.51 12.78 6.40
CA ILE A 6 2.38 11.48 5.74
C ILE A 6 1.52 11.63 4.49
N VAL A 7 1.74 10.76 3.51
CA VAL A 7 0.89 10.66 2.32
C VAL A 7 0.05 9.40 2.46
N ALA A 8 -1.23 9.57 2.79
CA ALA A 8 -2.20 8.48 2.81
C ALA A 8 -2.83 8.33 1.41
N MET A 9 -3.01 7.09 0.94
CA MET A 9 -3.57 6.78 -0.37
C MET A 9 -4.39 5.48 -0.28
N VAL A 10 -5.37 5.34 -1.17
CA VAL A 10 -6.14 4.10 -1.37
C VAL A 10 -5.92 3.63 -2.81
N TRP A 11 -5.61 2.35 -2.97
CA TRP A 11 -5.40 1.71 -4.28
C TRP A 11 -6.42 0.59 -4.46
N GLU A 12 -7.01 0.52 -5.65
CA GLU A 12 -8.00 -0.50 -6.03
C GLU A 12 -7.44 -1.42 -7.11
N GLY A 13 -7.82 -2.70 -7.04
CA GLY A 13 -7.49 -3.70 -8.05
C GLY A 13 -7.58 -5.13 -7.50
N LEU A 14 -7.52 -6.10 -8.41
CA LEU A 14 -7.48 -7.53 -8.06
C LEU A 14 -6.28 -7.83 -7.14
N ASP A 15 -6.54 -8.49 -6.01
CA ASP A 15 -5.53 -8.84 -4.99
C ASP A 15 -4.68 -7.65 -4.50
N ALA A 16 -5.16 -6.41 -4.60
CA ALA A 16 -4.39 -5.19 -4.32
C ALA A 16 -3.70 -5.20 -2.95
N VAL A 17 -4.35 -5.74 -1.91
CA VAL A 17 -3.73 -5.87 -0.57
C VAL A 17 -2.49 -6.76 -0.62
N LYS A 18 -2.63 -7.97 -1.18
CA LYS A 18 -1.53 -8.94 -1.29
C LYS A 18 -0.42 -8.43 -2.20
N GLN A 19 -0.78 -7.89 -3.37
CA GLN A 19 0.17 -7.34 -4.34
C GLN A 19 0.88 -6.10 -3.80
N GLY A 20 0.17 -5.22 -3.11
CA GLY A 20 0.74 -4.08 -2.41
C GLY A 20 1.79 -4.53 -1.39
N ARG A 21 1.48 -5.51 -0.54
CA ARG A 21 2.45 -6.09 0.42
C ARG A 21 3.68 -6.68 -0.27
N ALA A 22 3.49 -7.39 -1.38
CA ALA A 22 4.61 -7.93 -2.17
C ALA A 22 5.51 -6.82 -2.73
N MET A 23 4.91 -5.74 -3.24
CA MET A 23 5.64 -4.58 -3.78
C MET A 23 6.40 -3.80 -2.70
N LEU A 24 5.81 -3.65 -1.50
CA LEU A 24 6.49 -3.00 -0.37
C LEU A 24 7.73 -3.78 0.07
N GLY A 25 7.67 -5.11 0.04
CA GLY A 25 8.68 -6.00 0.61
C GLY A 25 8.42 -6.35 2.08
N ALA A 26 9.29 -7.20 2.64
CA ALA A 26 9.19 -7.66 4.02
C ALA A 26 9.19 -6.47 5.01
N THR A 27 8.58 -6.65 6.19
CA THR A 27 8.54 -5.58 7.21
C THR A 27 9.94 -5.17 7.67
N ASP A 28 10.83 -6.15 7.80
CA ASP A 28 12.28 -5.96 7.96
C ASP A 28 12.93 -5.77 6.57
N PRO A 29 13.50 -4.58 6.29
CA PRO A 29 14.20 -4.33 5.02
C PRO A 29 15.33 -5.31 4.71
N LEU A 30 16.04 -5.83 5.72
CA LEU A 30 17.13 -6.80 5.50
C LEU A 30 16.63 -8.15 4.98
N SER A 31 15.34 -8.44 5.18
CA SER A 31 14.66 -9.61 4.63
C SER A 31 13.91 -9.32 3.33
N SER A 32 14.01 -8.09 2.80
CA SER A 32 13.32 -7.68 1.57
C SER A 32 14.17 -7.99 0.34
N MET A 33 13.52 -8.45 -0.74
CA MET A 33 14.20 -8.69 -2.01
C MET A 33 14.51 -7.37 -2.72
N PRO A 34 15.64 -7.28 -3.46
CA PRO A 34 15.89 -6.18 -4.40
C PRO A 34 14.72 -6.02 -5.38
N GLY A 35 14.39 -4.78 -5.72
CA GLY A 35 13.22 -4.44 -6.56
C GLY A 35 11.96 -4.10 -5.76
N THR A 36 11.86 -4.54 -4.50
CA THR A 36 10.80 -4.05 -3.59
C THR A 36 11.14 -2.66 -3.06
N ILE A 37 10.13 -1.90 -2.62
CA ILE A 37 10.34 -0.55 -2.10
C ILE A 37 11.31 -0.58 -0.90
N ARG A 38 11.09 -1.47 0.07
CA ARG A 38 11.96 -1.57 1.24
C ARG A 38 13.34 -2.14 0.91
N GLY A 39 13.43 -3.12 0.00
CA GLY A 39 14.71 -3.67 -0.43
C GLY A 39 15.59 -2.67 -1.16
N ASN A 40 14.98 -1.69 -1.84
CA ASN A 40 15.72 -0.65 -2.57
C ASN A 40 16.08 0.58 -1.72
N PHE A 41 15.23 0.94 -0.75
CA PHE A 41 15.31 2.26 -0.10
C PHE A 41 15.45 2.24 1.42
N CYS A 42 15.37 1.06 2.06
CA CYS A 42 15.37 0.96 3.52
C CYS A 42 16.49 0.05 4.03
N ILE A 43 16.92 0.30 5.27
CA ILE A 43 17.92 -0.54 5.96
C ILE A 43 17.37 -1.05 7.30
N GLN A 44 16.61 -0.22 8.03
CA GLN A 44 16.15 -0.52 9.39
C GLN A 44 14.63 -0.61 9.47
N THR A 45 14.11 -1.57 10.25
CA THR A 45 12.66 -1.78 10.44
C THR A 45 11.92 -0.55 10.95
N GLY A 46 12.51 0.20 11.89
CA GLY A 46 11.90 1.43 12.42
C GLY A 46 11.91 2.63 11.46
N ARG A 47 12.50 2.47 10.27
CA ARG A 47 12.62 3.48 9.20
C ARG A 47 12.37 2.82 7.84
N ASN A 48 11.29 2.05 7.72
CA ASN A 48 10.96 1.24 6.54
C ASN A 48 10.03 1.95 5.53
N ILE A 49 9.97 3.29 5.58
CA ILE A 49 9.34 4.24 4.65
C ILE A 49 7.81 4.17 4.53
N CYS A 50 7.24 3.00 4.31
CA CYS A 50 5.84 2.85 3.89
C CYS A 50 5.06 1.84 4.74
N HIS A 51 3.76 2.05 4.83
CA HIS A 51 2.78 1.12 5.41
C HIS A 51 1.89 0.54 4.31
N GLY A 52 1.34 -0.65 4.56
CA GLY A 52 0.33 -1.27 3.72
C GLY A 52 -0.39 -2.35 4.52
N SER A 53 -1.73 -2.35 4.42
CA SER A 53 -2.61 -3.27 5.16
C SER A 53 -2.25 -4.74 4.88
N ASP A 54 -2.42 -5.59 5.89
CA ASP A 54 -2.00 -7.00 5.84
C ASP A 54 -3.11 -7.97 5.41
N SER A 55 -4.36 -7.50 5.40
CA SER A 55 -5.56 -8.26 5.07
C SER A 55 -6.64 -7.33 4.53
N VAL A 56 -7.64 -7.89 3.85
CA VAL A 56 -8.78 -7.12 3.32
C VAL A 56 -9.59 -6.50 4.47
N GLU A 57 -9.71 -7.22 5.59
CA GLU A 57 -10.37 -6.76 6.81
C GLU A 57 -9.63 -5.57 7.44
N SER A 58 -8.30 -5.66 7.57
CA SER A 58 -7.48 -4.53 8.02
C SER A 58 -7.58 -3.35 7.06
N ALA A 59 -7.54 -3.58 5.75
CA ALA A 59 -7.65 -2.52 4.75
C ALA A 59 -8.98 -1.76 4.87
N LYS A 60 -10.12 -2.46 4.99
CA LYS A 60 -11.43 -1.81 5.18
C LYS A 60 -11.46 -0.94 6.43
N ARG A 61 -10.94 -1.45 7.55
CA ARG A 61 -10.86 -0.70 8.81
C ARG A 61 -9.95 0.52 8.69
N GLU A 62 -8.79 0.37 8.07
CA GLU A 62 -7.82 1.45 7.90
C GLU A 62 -8.33 2.53 6.95
N ILE A 63 -8.93 2.17 5.81
CA ILE A 63 -9.53 3.13 4.87
C ILE A 63 -10.58 3.98 5.59
N ALA A 64 -11.51 3.34 6.32
CA ALA A 64 -12.55 4.04 7.08
C ALA A 64 -12.00 4.89 8.25
N HIS A 65 -10.78 4.60 8.72
CA HIS A 65 -10.13 5.41 9.75
C HIS A 65 -9.45 6.66 9.16
N TRP A 66 -8.86 6.54 7.97
CA TRP A 66 -8.06 7.61 7.35
C TRP A 66 -8.87 8.54 6.45
N PHE A 67 -9.96 8.06 5.86
CA PHE A 67 -10.73 8.79 4.85
C PHE A 67 -12.23 8.73 5.12
N ASN A 68 -12.90 9.85 4.85
CA ASN A 68 -14.34 9.88 4.71
C ASN A 68 -14.75 9.24 3.37
N PRO A 69 -15.96 8.66 3.27
CA PRO A 69 -16.42 8.03 2.03
C PRO A 69 -16.38 8.95 0.80
N GLN A 70 -16.57 10.26 0.99
CA GLN A 70 -16.56 11.26 -0.09
C GLN A 70 -15.17 11.58 -0.63
N GLU A 71 -14.11 11.19 0.08
CA GLU A 71 -12.72 11.36 -0.37
C GLU A 71 -12.26 10.21 -1.27
N ILE A 72 -13.04 9.12 -1.32
CA ILE A 72 -12.79 7.97 -2.19
C ILE A 72 -13.43 8.25 -3.56
N VAL A 73 -12.59 8.37 -4.57
CA VAL A 73 -13.01 8.68 -5.94
C VAL A 73 -13.16 7.38 -6.71
N ASP A 74 -14.39 7.10 -7.13
CA ASP A 74 -14.72 6.00 -8.03
C ASP A 74 -14.69 6.48 -9.50
N TRP A 75 -13.89 5.81 -10.33
CA TRP A 75 -13.74 6.12 -11.75
C TRP A 75 -13.22 4.91 -12.53
N ASP A 76 -13.66 4.77 -13.77
CA ASP A 76 -13.20 3.70 -14.65
C ASP A 76 -11.89 4.07 -15.35
N SER A 77 -10.83 3.31 -15.05
CA SER A 77 -9.58 3.42 -15.79
C SER A 77 -9.78 3.06 -17.26
N ALA A 78 -9.36 3.94 -18.17
CA ALA A 78 -9.35 3.67 -19.60
C ALA A 78 -8.53 2.41 -19.98
N GLN A 79 -7.65 1.96 -19.08
CA GLN A 79 -6.82 0.77 -19.25
C GLN A 79 -7.47 -0.51 -18.73
N VAL A 80 -8.62 -0.44 -18.04
CA VAL A 80 -9.21 -1.59 -17.34
C VAL A 80 -9.41 -2.80 -18.28
N LYS A 81 -9.84 -2.54 -19.52
CA LYS A 81 -10.07 -3.56 -20.57
C LYS A 81 -8.81 -4.23 -21.11
N TRP A 82 -7.64 -3.65 -20.84
CA TRP A 82 -6.35 -4.17 -21.26
C TRP A 82 -5.61 -4.88 -20.12
N ILE A 83 -6.03 -4.63 -18.87
CA ILE A 83 -5.40 -5.18 -17.67
C ILE A 83 -6.17 -6.41 -17.16
N TYR A 84 -7.49 -6.41 -17.27
CA TYR A 84 -8.36 -7.49 -16.82
C TYR A 84 -9.06 -8.17 -18.00
N GLU A 85 -9.17 -9.49 -17.93
CA GLU A 85 -9.95 -10.32 -18.88
C GLU A 85 -11.46 -10.14 -18.69
#